data_AF-A0A7J9XAX8-F1
#
_entry.id   AF-A0A7J9XAX8-F1
#
_cell.length_a   1.000
_cell.length_b   1.000
_cell.length_c   1.000
_cell.angle_alpha   90.00
_cell.angle_beta   90.00
_cell.angle_gamma   90.00
#
_symmetry.space_group_name_H-M   'P 1'
#
loop_
_entity.id
_entity.type
_entity.pdbx_description
1 polymer ?
#
loop_
_entity_poly.entity_id
_entity_poly.type
_entity_poly.pdbx_seq_one_letter_code
_entity_poly.pdbx_strand_id
1 'polypeptide(L)'
;MSAHEDVRREATFGSLPVLKAERVWGFADFTWVNVGLAIATWAFLVGGATAALVGFRQGIAAFLIGNALSVAVMLLASVISSQRYGVEQYTLLRTVFGLGGVAVVVFTVILFIEIGWSSVLSVMFGRATANVANEVFGADIGPNALPVTLFALLAIAVSWVLLARGPVTLRVLNRVVAPGLAILTLAMLGFLFSNVGWDKLMAAEPLSPFPDGTLNFVLAVEFNLGSASPGGR
;
A
#
# COMPACT_ATOMS: atom_id res chain seq x y z
N MET A 1 4.57 2.63 -41.81
CA MET A 1 3.59 2.82 -40.74
C MET A 1 3.45 4.32 -40.54
N SER A 2 2.23 4.87 -40.64
CA SER A 2 2.02 6.32 -40.66
C SER A 2 2.18 6.89 -39.24
N ALA A 3 2.93 7.98 -39.07
CA ALA A 3 3.14 8.62 -37.76
C ALA A 3 1.83 8.96 -37.03
N HIS A 4 0.74 9.20 -37.77
CA HIS A 4 -0.59 9.41 -37.20
C HIS A 4 -1.18 8.17 -36.53
N GLU A 5 -0.84 6.97 -37.02
CA GLU A 5 -1.30 5.70 -36.49
C GLU A 5 -0.56 5.36 -35.18
N ASP A 6 0.74 5.65 -35.11
CA ASP A 6 1.55 5.51 -33.89
C ASP A 6 1.11 6.52 -32.81
N VAL A 7 0.87 7.78 -33.18
CA VAL A 7 0.34 8.80 -32.25
C VAL A 7 -1.03 8.39 -31.72
N ARG A 8 -1.90 7.86 -32.58
CA ARG A 8 -3.25 7.41 -32.17
C ARG A 8 -3.16 6.18 -31.26
N ARG A 9 -2.23 5.27 -31.54
CA ARG A 9 -1.95 4.09 -30.70
C ARG A 9 -1.44 4.52 -29.31
N GLU A 10 -0.42 5.36 -29.25
CA GLU A 10 0.15 5.86 -27.99
C GLU A 10 -0.83 6.72 -27.18
N ALA A 11 -1.66 7.53 -27.84
CA ALA A 11 -2.74 8.28 -27.19
C ALA A 11 -3.81 7.34 -26.59
N THR A 12 -4.09 6.21 -27.25
CA THR A 12 -5.06 5.20 -26.76
C THR A 12 -4.52 4.41 -25.57
N PHE A 13 -3.21 4.18 -25.51
CA PHE A 13 -2.54 3.48 -24.40
C PHE A 13 -2.08 4.41 -23.27
N GLY A 14 -2.34 5.72 -23.36
CA GLY A 14 -1.98 6.70 -22.33
C GLY A 14 -0.47 6.88 -22.16
N SER A 15 0.34 6.53 -23.17
CA SER A 15 1.80 6.64 -23.10
C SER A 15 2.34 8.02 -23.48
N LEU A 16 1.47 8.93 -23.94
CA LEU A 16 1.84 10.32 -24.19
C LEU A 16 1.93 11.11 -22.88
N PRO A 17 2.90 12.04 -22.76
CA PRO A 17 3.01 12.87 -21.57
C PRO A 17 1.78 13.74 -21.35
N VAL A 18 1.26 13.78 -20.12
CA VAL A 18 0.08 14.58 -19.77
C VAL A 18 0.44 16.06 -19.70
N LEU A 19 -0.29 16.90 -20.45
CA LEU A 19 -0.09 18.35 -20.43
C LEU A 19 -0.51 18.93 -19.07
N LYS A 20 0.08 20.07 -18.69
CA LYS A 20 -0.27 20.73 -17.42
C LYS A 20 -1.77 21.05 -17.31
N ALA A 21 -2.41 21.41 -18.42
CA ALA A 21 -3.83 21.74 -18.48
C ALA A 21 -4.77 20.53 -18.35
N GLU A 22 -4.25 19.31 -18.56
CA GLU A 22 -5.02 18.06 -18.51
C GLU A 22 -4.92 17.37 -17.14
N ARG A 23 -4.19 17.97 -16.18
CA ARG A 23 -3.98 17.41 -14.85
C ARG A 23 -5.25 17.55 -14.01
N VAL A 24 -5.89 16.41 -13.74
CA VAL A 24 -7.15 16.34 -12.99
C VAL A 24 -6.95 16.39 -11.46
N TRP A 25 -5.71 16.41 -10.98
CA TRP A 25 -5.38 16.23 -9.56
C TRP A 25 -4.58 17.43 -9.04
N GLY A 26 -5.13 18.15 -8.06
CA GLY A 26 -4.43 19.20 -7.34
C GLY A 26 -3.60 18.65 -6.17
N PHE A 27 -2.87 19.55 -5.48
CA PHE A 27 -2.10 19.19 -4.29
C PHE A 27 -2.99 18.58 -3.19
N ALA A 28 -4.11 19.21 -2.88
CA ALA A 28 -5.04 18.73 -1.84
C ALA A 28 -5.66 17.38 -2.19
N ASP A 29 -6.07 17.17 -3.45
CA ASP A 29 -6.61 15.88 -3.91
C ASP A 29 -5.56 14.78 -3.79
N PHE A 30 -4.31 15.08 -4.17
CA PHE A 30 -3.19 14.15 -4.07
C PHE A 30 -2.87 13.82 -2.61
N THR A 31 -2.81 14.81 -1.72
CA THR A 31 -2.61 14.58 -0.28
C THR A 31 -3.71 13.71 0.30
N TRP A 32 -4.99 14.01 0.01
CA TRP A 32 -6.11 13.26 0.57
C TRP A 32 -6.13 11.81 0.12
N VAL A 33 -5.82 11.55 -1.15
CA VAL A 33 -5.72 10.18 -1.66
C VAL A 33 -4.52 9.43 -1.08
N ASN A 34 -3.37 10.09 -0.89
CA ASN A 34 -2.24 9.45 -0.20
C ASN A 34 -2.56 9.13 1.26
N VAL A 35 -3.30 9.99 1.97
CA VAL A 35 -3.77 9.69 3.33
C VAL A 35 -4.71 8.50 3.32
N GLY A 36 -5.67 8.44 2.38
CA GLY A 36 -6.56 7.29 2.23
C GLY A 36 -5.81 5.99 1.92
N LEU A 37 -4.78 6.04 1.07
CA LEU A 37 -3.92 4.90 0.75
C LEU A 37 -3.00 4.51 1.92
N ALA A 38 -2.65 5.45 2.80
CA ALA A 38 -1.85 5.16 4.00
C ALA A 38 -2.66 4.40 5.07
N ILE A 39 -3.98 4.61 5.11
CA ILE A 39 -4.89 3.91 6.03
C ILE A 39 -5.41 2.65 5.34
N ALA A 40 -4.53 1.65 5.23
CA ALA A 40 -4.83 0.38 4.58
C ALA A 40 -4.45 -0.80 5.46
N THR A 41 -4.96 -1.98 5.11
CA THR A 41 -4.76 -3.23 5.87
C THR A 41 -3.29 -3.60 6.04
N TRP A 42 -2.42 -3.24 5.10
CA TRP A 42 -0.97 -3.46 5.21
C TRP A 42 -0.33 -2.72 6.39
N ALA A 43 -0.86 -1.54 6.77
CA ALA A 43 -0.36 -0.79 7.91
C ALA A 43 -0.49 -1.58 9.22
N PHE A 44 -1.54 -2.41 9.35
CA PHE A 44 -1.69 -3.30 10.49
C PHE A 44 -0.70 -4.47 10.48
N LEU A 45 -0.36 -5.02 9.30
CA LEU A 45 0.69 -6.04 9.20
C LEU A 45 2.04 -5.47 9.63
N VAL A 46 2.36 -4.27 9.15
CA VAL A 46 3.64 -3.62 9.42
C VAL A 46 3.74 -3.15 10.86
N GLY A 47 2.66 -2.61 11.42
CA GLY A 47 2.56 -2.31 12.84
C GLY A 47 2.76 -3.57 13.70
N GLY A 48 2.13 -4.69 13.36
CA GLY A 48 2.28 -5.97 14.06
C GLY A 48 3.71 -6.52 14.00
N ALA A 49 4.33 -6.51 12.83
CA ALA A 49 5.72 -6.93 12.65
C ALA A 49 6.70 -6.02 13.40
N THR A 50 6.44 -4.71 13.41
CA THR A 50 7.25 -3.74 14.18
C THR A 50 7.11 -3.99 15.69
N ALA A 51 5.89 -4.22 16.18
CA ALA A 51 5.63 -4.53 17.58
C ALA A 51 6.24 -5.87 18.03
N ALA A 52 6.51 -6.79 17.10
CA ALA A 52 7.25 -8.00 17.40
C ALA A 52 8.73 -7.72 17.74
N LEU A 53 9.34 -6.72 17.11
CA LEU A 53 10.77 -6.44 17.22
C LEU A 53 11.10 -5.37 18.25
N VAL A 54 10.28 -4.32 18.36
CA VAL A 54 10.56 -3.15 19.19
C VAL A 54 9.38 -2.72 20.04
N GLY A 55 9.66 -2.14 21.22
CA GLY A 55 8.65 -1.56 22.09
C GLY A 55 8.00 -0.30 21.50
N PHE A 56 6.89 0.17 22.09
CA PHE A 56 6.03 1.19 21.49
C PHE A 56 6.76 2.49 21.07
N ARG A 57 7.63 3.03 21.94
CA ARG A 57 8.37 4.27 21.65
C ARG A 57 9.35 4.11 20.48
N GLN A 58 10.07 3.00 20.46
CA GLN A 58 10.99 2.68 19.37
C GLN A 58 10.22 2.34 18.09
N GLY A 59 9.05 1.71 18.20
CA GLY A 59 8.14 1.44 17.09
C GLY A 59 7.67 2.70 16.37
N ILE A 60 7.24 3.73 17.12
CA ILE A 60 6.87 5.03 16.53
C ILE A 60 8.07 5.66 15.80
N ALA A 61 9.25 5.64 16.42
CA ALA A 61 10.46 6.19 15.80
C ALA A 61 10.84 5.42 14.52
N ALA A 62 10.81 4.08 14.57
CA ALA A 62 11.10 3.23 13.42
C ALA A 62 10.10 3.46 12.27
N PHE A 63 8.82 3.62 12.61
CA PHE A 63 7.76 3.91 11.64
C PHE A 63 8.00 5.25 10.95
N LEU A 64 8.26 6.32 11.72
CA LEU A 64 8.51 7.65 11.17
C LEU A 64 9.78 7.69 10.30
N ILE A 65 10.88 7.11 10.77
CA ILE A 65 12.16 7.12 10.05
C ILE A 65 12.07 6.28 8.78
N GLY A 66 11.53 5.05 8.88
CA GLY A 66 11.40 4.15 7.74
C GLY A 66 10.53 4.73 6.63
N ASN A 67 9.34 5.26 6.99
CA ASN A 67 8.44 5.89 6.03
C ASN A 67 9.03 7.17 5.43
N ALA A 68 9.68 8.02 6.23
CA ALA A 68 10.31 9.24 5.73
C ALA A 68 11.43 8.94 4.71
N LEU A 69 12.28 7.95 5.02
CA LEU A 69 13.35 7.53 4.11
C LEU A 69 12.78 6.91 2.83
N SER A 70 11.73 6.09 2.93
CA SER A 70 11.05 5.51 1.77
C SER A 70 10.45 6.59 0.85
N VAL A 71 9.74 7.56 1.42
CA VAL A 71 9.20 8.70 0.65
C VAL A 71 10.33 9.51 0.00
N ALA A 72 11.46 9.73 0.70
CA ALA A 72 12.60 10.43 0.13
C ALA A 72 13.18 9.70 -1.09
N VAL A 73 13.35 8.37 -1.01
CA VAL A 73 13.81 7.55 -2.13
C VAL A 73 12.80 7.59 -3.29
N MET A 74 11.50 7.46 -3.00
CA MET A 74 10.44 7.53 -4.02
C MET A 74 10.39 8.91 -4.72
N LEU A 75 10.59 9.99 -3.96
CA LEU A 75 10.63 11.35 -4.50
C LEU A 75 11.73 11.49 -5.56
N LEU A 76 12.93 11.00 -5.24
CA LEU A 76 14.09 11.04 -6.14
C LEU A 76 13.96 10.09 -7.33
N ALA A 77 13.41 8.90 -7.11
CA ALA A 77 13.38 7.85 -8.13
C ALA A 77 12.36 8.10 -9.24
N SER A 78 11.11 8.45 -8.91
CA SER A 78 10.03 8.52 -9.92
C SER A 78 9.16 9.76 -9.83
N VAL A 79 8.91 10.31 -8.64
CA VAL A 79 7.91 11.38 -8.48
C VAL A 79 8.33 12.67 -9.16
N ILE A 80 9.57 13.15 -8.94
CA ILE A 80 10.03 14.42 -9.55
C ILE A 80 9.93 14.37 -11.07
N SER A 81 10.39 13.27 -11.67
CA SER A 81 10.40 13.08 -13.12
C SER A 81 8.97 12.96 -13.68
N SER A 82 8.11 12.18 -13.03
CA SER A 82 6.72 11.98 -13.47
C SER A 82 5.89 13.26 -13.32
N GLN A 83 6.06 14.01 -12.22
CA GLN A 83 5.31 15.25 -11.99
C GLN A 83 5.79 16.42 -12.87
N ARG A 84 7.10 16.48 -13.16
CA ARG A 84 7.66 17.53 -14.03
C ARG A 84 7.29 17.31 -15.49
N TYR A 85 7.48 16.10 -15.99
CA TYR A 85 7.35 15.79 -17.42
C TYR A 85 6.00 15.17 -17.80
N GLY A 86 5.16 14.78 -16.84
CA GLY A 86 3.87 14.14 -17.12
C GLY A 86 4.01 12.73 -17.72
N VAL A 87 5.20 12.13 -17.60
CA VAL A 87 5.53 10.79 -18.12
C VAL A 87 5.21 9.72 -17.08
N GLU A 88 4.92 8.53 -17.59
CA GLU A 88 4.64 7.35 -16.78
C GLU A 88 5.96 6.69 -16.28
N GLN A 89 5.92 6.00 -15.14
CA GLN A 89 7.10 5.45 -14.45
C GLN A 89 7.84 4.39 -15.27
N TYR A 90 7.15 3.49 -15.97
CA TYR A 90 7.78 2.51 -16.87
C TYR A 90 8.44 3.18 -18.07
N THR A 91 7.93 4.33 -18.52
CA THR A 91 8.58 5.13 -19.56
C THR A 91 9.92 5.68 -19.09
N LEU A 92 10.02 6.13 -17.83
CA LEU A 92 11.28 6.58 -17.24
C LEU A 92 12.33 5.46 -17.14
N LEU A 93 11.90 4.24 -16.82
CA LEU A 93 12.81 3.08 -16.75
C LEU A 93 13.53 2.81 -18.08
N ARG A 94 12.95 3.23 -19.22
CA ARG A 94 13.57 3.05 -20.56
C ARG A 94 14.87 3.83 -20.69
N THR A 95 15.05 4.90 -19.93
CA THR A 95 16.28 5.71 -19.98
C THR A 95 17.47 5.00 -19.31
N VAL A 96 17.20 4.09 -18.38
CA VAL A 96 18.23 3.34 -17.63
C VAL A 96 18.45 1.94 -18.24
N PHE A 97 17.36 1.21 -18.51
CA PHE A 97 17.43 -0.19 -18.94
C PHE A 97 17.27 -0.39 -20.46
N GLY A 98 16.95 0.65 -21.22
CA GLY A 98 16.60 0.54 -22.63
C GLY A 98 15.26 -0.18 -22.87
N LEU A 99 14.84 -0.27 -24.14
CA LEU A 99 13.53 -0.84 -24.49
C LEU A 99 13.41 -2.32 -24.13
N GLY A 100 14.45 -3.11 -24.37
CA GLY A 100 14.46 -4.55 -24.04
C GLY A 100 14.60 -4.81 -22.54
N GLY A 101 15.46 -4.04 -21.84
CA GLY A 101 15.68 -4.22 -20.41
C GLY A 101 14.45 -3.86 -19.57
N VAL A 102 13.68 -2.84 -19.97
CA VAL A 102 12.40 -2.53 -19.29
C VAL A 102 11.41 -3.67 -19.38
N ALA A 103 11.29 -4.33 -20.53
CA ALA A 103 10.39 -5.47 -20.66
C ALA A 103 10.76 -6.58 -19.68
N VAL A 104 12.06 -6.90 -19.55
CA VAL A 104 12.54 -7.87 -18.56
C VAL A 104 12.16 -7.43 -17.15
N VAL A 105 12.51 -6.22 -16.73
CA VAL A 105 12.23 -5.71 -15.38
C VAL A 105 10.73 -5.73 -15.07
N VAL A 106 9.90 -5.29 -16.02
CA VAL A 106 8.44 -5.23 -15.84
C VAL A 106 7.84 -6.62 -15.72
N PHE A 107 8.18 -7.55 -16.62
CA PHE A 107 7.55 -8.87 -16.66
C PHE A 107 8.17 -9.89 -15.70
N THR A 108 9.34 -9.64 -15.11
CA THR A 108 9.98 -10.58 -14.15
C THR A 108 10.05 -10.06 -12.72
N VAL A 109 10.27 -8.76 -12.51
CA VAL A 109 10.42 -8.21 -11.16
C VAL A 109 9.11 -7.57 -10.72
N ILE A 110 8.62 -6.59 -11.48
CA ILE A 110 7.47 -5.80 -11.08
C ILE A 110 6.21 -6.65 -11.04
N LEU A 111 5.91 -7.38 -12.13
CA LEU A 111 4.70 -8.21 -12.21
C LEU A 111 4.57 -9.20 -11.04
N PHE A 112 5.65 -9.88 -10.66
CA PHE A 112 5.61 -10.85 -9.56
C PHE A 112 5.46 -10.19 -8.19
N ILE A 113 6.07 -9.03 -7.99
CA ILE A 113 5.90 -8.23 -6.77
C ILE A 113 4.44 -7.76 -6.63
N GLU A 114 3.86 -7.24 -7.72
CA GLU A 114 2.46 -6.77 -7.76
C GLU A 114 1.46 -7.91 -7.49
N ILE A 115 1.70 -9.09 -8.09
CA ILE A 115 0.89 -10.29 -7.82
C ILE A 115 1.02 -10.69 -6.35
N GLY A 116 2.25 -10.66 -5.81
CA GLY A 116 2.53 -10.95 -4.41
C GLY A 116 1.70 -10.07 -3.48
N TRP A 117 1.75 -8.75 -3.67
CA TRP A 117 1.01 -7.81 -2.83
C TRP A 117 -0.50 -7.90 -2.98
N SER A 118 -0.99 -8.02 -4.21
CA SER A 118 -2.41 -8.23 -4.47
C SER A 118 -2.93 -9.49 -3.76
N SER A 119 -2.14 -10.56 -3.74
CA SER A 119 -2.49 -11.80 -3.04
C SER A 119 -2.53 -11.64 -1.52
N VAL A 120 -1.57 -10.93 -0.92
CA VAL A 120 -1.52 -10.69 0.53
C VAL A 120 -2.73 -9.88 0.98
N LEU A 121 -3.04 -8.77 0.29
CA LEU A 121 -4.19 -7.92 0.61
C LEU A 121 -5.52 -8.68 0.50
N SER A 122 -5.64 -9.52 -0.52
CA SER A 122 -6.80 -10.37 -0.76
C SER A 122 -6.97 -11.43 0.36
N VAL A 123 -5.90 -12.10 0.77
CA VAL A 123 -5.95 -13.08 1.89
C VAL A 123 -6.28 -12.40 3.21
N MET A 124 -5.75 -11.19 3.45
CA MET A 124 -6.13 -10.41 4.64
C MET A 124 -7.62 -10.09 4.67
N PHE A 125 -8.19 -9.70 3.53
CA PHE A 125 -9.64 -9.47 3.42
C PHE A 125 -10.43 -10.75 3.72
N GLY A 126 -9.98 -11.89 3.18
CA GLY A 126 -10.60 -13.18 3.45
C GLY A 126 -10.57 -13.54 4.93
N ARG A 127 -9.44 -13.33 5.61
CA ARG A 127 -9.30 -13.58 7.05
C ARG A 127 -10.14 -12.62 7.89
N ALA A 128 -10.19 -11.33 7.53
CA ALA A 128 -11.04 -10.36 8.21
C ALA A 128 -12.52 -10.74 8.09
N THR A 129 -12.96 -11.15 6.90
CA THR A 129 -14.35 -11.59 6.65
C THR A 129 -14.68 -12.84 7.45
N ALA A 130 -13.77 -13.82 7.50
CA ALA A 130 -13.93 -15.03 8.30
C ALA A 130 -14.04 -14.71 9.80
N ASN A 131 -13.19 -13.82 10.33
CA ASN A 131 -13.25 -13.42 11.74
C ASN A 131 -14.59 -12.76 12.10
N VAL A 132 -15.10 -11.87 11.24
CA VAL A 132 -16.42 -11.25 11.44
C VAL A 132 -17.53 -12.29 11.34
N ALA A 133 -17.44 -13.23 10.40
CA ALA A 133 -18.43 -14.28 10.26
C ALA A 133 -18.47 -15.23 11.47
N ASN A 134 -17.31 -15.56 12.03
CA ASN A 134 -17.21 -16.38 13.24
C ASN A 134 -17.83 -15.67 14.44
N GLU A 135 -17.56 -14.37 14.61
CA GLU A 135 -18.08 -13.59 15.74
C GLU A 135 -19.59 -13.34 15.63
N VAL A 136 -20.10 -13.00 14.44
CA VAL A 136 -21.50 -12.60 14.24
C VAL A 136 -22.43 -13.80 14.04
N PHE A 137 -21.97 -14.81 13.31
CA PHE A 137 -22.80 -15.97 12.94
C PHE A 137 -22.45 -17.25 13.71
N GLY A 138 -21.46 -17.20 14.61
CA GLY A 138 -20.99 -18.39 15.34
C GLY A 138 -20.34 -19.43 14.43
N ALA A 139 -19.83 -19.02 13.26
CA ALA A 139 -19.10 -19.90 12.37
C ALA A 139 -17.74 -20.31 12.96
N ASP A 140 -17.21 -21.47 12.57
CA ASP A 140 -15.86 -21.94 12.95
C ASP A 140 -14.97 -22.04 11.71
N ILE A 141 -14.73 -20.87 11.10
CA ILE A 141 -13.86 -20.76 9.92
C ILE A 141 -12.43 -20.54 10.39
N GLY A 142 -11.59 -21.58 10.26
CA GLY A 142 -10.17 -21.48 10.58
C GLY A 142 -9.37 -20.53 9.65
N PRO A 143 -8.20 -20.03 10.08
CA PRO A 143 -7.42 -19.01 9.34
C PRO A 143 -6.87 -19.45 7.97
N ASN A 144 -6.78 -20.76 7.75
CA ASN A 144 -6.31 -21.39 6.51
C ASN A 144 -7.41 -22.26 5.87
N ALA A 145 -8.66 -22.07 6.28
CA ALA A 145 -9.78 -22.83 5.76
C ALA A 145 -10.13 -22.39 4.33
N LEU A 146 -10.72 -23.31 3.55
CA LEU A 146 -11.15 -23.04 2.18
C LEU A 146 -12.03 -21.77 2.03
N PRO A 147 -12.96 -21.44 2.96
CA PRO A 147 -13.75 -20.22 2.87
C PRO A 147 -12.91 -18.93 2.82
N VAL A 148 -11.77 -18.89 3.53
CA VAL A 148 -10.85 -17.73 3.50
C VAL A 148 -10.30 -17.51 2.10
N THR A 149 -9.88 -18.60 1.44
CA THR A 149 -9.39 -18.55 0.05
C THR A 149 -10.50 -18.13 -0.91
N LEU A 150 -11.74 -18.60 -0.72
CA LEU A 150 -12.87 -18.19 -1.55
C LEU A 150 -13.18 -16.70 -1.41
N PHE A 151 -13.20 -16.17 -0.18
CA PHE A 151 -13.38 -14.73 0.05
C PHE A 151 -12.24 -13.90 -0.54
N ALA A 152 -11.01 -14.40 -0.46
CA ALA A 152 -9.85 -13.78 -1.07
C ALA A 152 -10.01 -13.68 -2.61
N LEU A 153 -10.31 -14.80 -3.28
CA LEU A 153 -10.55 -14.82 -4.73
C LEU A 153 -11.71 -13.91 -5.14
N LEU A 154 -12.77 -13.86 -4.33
CA LEU A 154 -13.91 -12.98 -4.55
C LEU A 154 -13.50 -11.50 -4.45
N ALA A 155 -12.65 -11.15 -3.48
CA ALA A 155 -12.10 -9.81 -3.36
C ALA A 155 -11.27 -9.40 -4.60
N ILE A 156 -10.48 -10.31 -5.16
CA ILE A 156 -9.72 -10.06 -6.41
C ILE A 156 -10.69 -9.81 -7.57
N ALA A 157 -11.71 -10.67 -7.73
CA ALA A 157 -12.70 -10.52 -8.79
C ALA A 157 -13.47 -9.20 -8.68
N VAL A 158 -13.90 -8.82 -7.48
CA VAL A 158 -14.59 -7.54 -7.24
C VAL A 158 -13.67 -6.36 -7.53
N SER A 159 -12.41 -6.43 -7.09
CA SER A 159 -11.41 -5.38 -7.36
C SER A 159 -11.19 -5.19 -8.86
N TRP A 160 -11.12 -6.29 -9.62
CA TRP A 160 -11.01 -6.25 -11.08
C TRP A 160 -12.24 -5.59 -11.74
N VAL A 161 -13.46 -5.95 -11.32
CA VAL A 161 -14.69 -5.33 -11.85
C VAL A 161 -14.75 -3.83 -11.53
N LEU A 162 -14.36 -3.43 -10.32
CA LEU A 162 -14.31 -2.02 -9.93
C LEU A 162 -13.27 -1.25 -10.75
N LEU A 163 -12.09 -1.84 -10.96
CA LEU A 163 -11.02 -1.25 -11.76
C LEU A 163 -11.42 -1.11 -13.24
N ALA A 164 -12.12 -2.10 -13.80
CA ALA A 164 -12.61 -2.08 -15.19
C ALA A 164 -13.59 -0.92 -15.48
N ARG A 165 -14.24 -0.35 -14.45
CA ARG A 165 -15.11 0.83 -14.58
C ARG A 165 -14.33 2.15 -14.59
N GLY A 166 -13.01 2.11 -14.50
CA GLY A 166 -12.14 3.26 -14.66
C GLY A 166 -11.97 4.12 -13.39
N PRO A 167 -11.12 5.17 -13.49
CA PRO A 167 -10.60 5.93 -12.35
C PRO A 167 -11.66 6.77 -11.60
N VAL A 168 -12.78 7.10 -12.24
CA VAL A 168 -13.86 7.88 -11.62
C VAL A 168 -14.56 7.07 -10.53
N THR A 169 -14.79 5.77 -10.76
CA THR A 169 -15.41 4.87 -9.78
C THR A 169 -14.54 4.73 -8.53
N LEU A 170 -13.22 4.58 -8.72
CA LEU A 170 -12.25 4.52 -7.63
C LEU A 170 -12.23 5.80 -6.80
N ARG A 171 -12.28 6.97 -7.45
CA ARG A 171 -12.32 8.28 -6.77
C ARG A 171 -13.53 8.40 -5.84
N VAL A 172 -14.72 8.00 -6.31
CA VAL A 172 -15.94 8.07 -5.50
C VAL A 172 -15.89 7.10 -4.34
N LEU A 173 -15.45 5.86 -4.58
CA LEU A 173 -15.31 4.85 -3.53
C LEU A 173 -14.36 5.33 -2.42
N ASN A 174 -13.18 5.82 -2.80
CA ASN A 174 -12.16 6.25 -1.84
C ASN A 174 -12.63 7.45 -1.00
N ARG A 175 -13.47 8.33 -1.57
CA ARG A 175 -14.06 9.46 -0.84
C ARG A 175 -14.95 9.03 0.33
N VAL A 176 -15.51 7.82 0.29
CA VAL A 176 -16.35 7.27 1.37
C VAL A 176 -15.56 6.33 2.27
N VAL A 177 -14.76 5.44 1.68
CA VAL A 177 -14.01 4.40 2.41
C VAL A 177 -12.89 5.00 3.27
N ALA A 178 -12.10 5.93 2.74
CA ALA A 178 -10.96 6.49 3.49
C ALA A 178 -11.40 7.23 4.77
N PRO A 179 -12.42 8.11 4.77
CA PRO A 179 -12.93 8.69 6.01
C PRO A 179 -13.46 7.65 6.99
N GLY A 180 -14.16 6.62 6.50
CA GLY A 180 -14.69 5.55 7.35
C GLY A 180 -13.58 4.78 8.07
N LEU A 181 -12.52 4.41 7.35
CA LEU A 181 -11.35 3.75 7.94
C LEU A 181 -10.58 4.65 8.91
N ALA A 182 -10.48 5.94 8.61
CA ALA A 182 -9.87 6.90 9.53
C ALA A 182 -10.64 7.00 10.85
N ILE A 183 -11.97 7.12 10.79
CA ILE A 183 -12.83 7.16 11.99
C ILE A 183 -12.68 5.87 12.80
N LEU A 184 -12.73 4.70 12.14
CA LEU A 184 -12.56 3.40 12.80
C LEU A 184 -11.21 3.33 13.52
N THR A 185 -10.13 3.73 12.85
CA THR A 185 -8.76 3.69 13.39
C THR A 185 -8.62 4.61 14.60
N LEU A 186 -9.18 5.82 14.54
CA LEU A 186 -9.20 6.77 15.66
C LEU A 186 -10.03 6.25 16.83
N ALA A 187 -11.17 5.60 16.56
CA ALA A 187 -12.00 4.98 17.59
C ALA A 187 -11.25 3.83 18.29
N MET A 188 -10.59 2.96 17.54
CA MET A 188 -9.74 1.88 18.09
C MET A 188 -8.60 2.44 18.93
N LEU A 189 -7.94 3.50 18.45
CA LEU A 189 -6.87 4.17 19.18
C LEU A 189 -7.38 4.78 20.50
N GLY A 190 -8.55 5.43 20.46
CA GLY A 190 -9.21 5.96 21.65
C GLY A 190 -9.54 4.86 22.68
N PHE A 191 -10.09 3.74 22.20
CA PHE A 191 -10.38 2.58 23.05
C PHE A 191 -9.12 1.97 23.66
N LEU A 192 -8.01 1.92 22.90
CA LEU A 192 -6.73 1.42 23.41
C LEU A 192 -6.21 2.31 24.55
N PHE A 193 -6.22 3.63 24.36
CA PHE A 193 -5.77 4.57 25.38
C PHE A 193 -6.62 4.56 26.64
N SER A 194 -7.95 4.41 26.51
CA SER A 194 -8.85 4.39 27.67
C SER A 194 -8.72 3.10 28.50
N ASN A 195 -8.42 1.96 27.88
CA ASN A 195 -8.38 0.67 28.58
C ASN A 195 -6.98 0.29 29.10
N VAL A 196 -5.91 0.64 28.38
CA VAL A 196 -4.54 0.25 28.74
C VAL A 196 -3.83 1.33 29.54
N GLY A 197 -4.10 2.61 29.24
CA GLY A 197 -3.41 3.76 29.83
C GLY A 197 -2.08 4.08 29.14
N TRP A 198 -1.79 5.38 29.01
CA TRP A 198 -0.62 5.89 28.27
C TRP A 198 0.72 5.33 28.79
N ASP A 199 0.88 5.25 30.11
CA ASP A 199 2.14 4.81 30.73
C ASP A 199 2.44 3.34 30.42
N LYS A 200 1.42 2.48 30.41
CA LYS A 200 1.58 1.05 30.09
C LYS A 200 1.89 0.83 28.61
N LEU A 201 1.34 1.67 27.72
CA LEU A 201 1.67 1.64 26.30
C LEU A 201 3.11 2.09 26.07
N MET A 202 3.56 3.16 26.72
CA MET A 202 4.93 3.64 26.60
C MET A 202 5.97 2.67 27.17
N ALA A 203 5.59 1.89 28.18
CA ALA A 203 6.40 0.82 28.76
C ALA A 203 6.23 -0.54 28.05
N ALA A 204 5.45 -0.62 26.97
CA ALA A 204 5.20 -1.89 26.29
C ALA A 204 6.49 -2.45 25.69
N GLU A 205 6.82 -3.66 26.11
CA GLU A 205 7.95 -4.43 25.63
C GLU A 205 7.66 -5.09 24.27
N PRO A 206 8.69 -5.31 23.44
CA PRO A 206 8.55 -6.06 22.19
C PRO A 206 8.05 -7.48 22.43
N LEU A 207 7.23 -7.99 21.50
CA LEU A 207 6.59 -9.31 21.67
C LEU A 207 7.56 -10.49 21.46
N SER A 208 8.53 -10.35 20.54
CA SER A 208 9.47 -11.42 20.18
C SER A 208 10.79 -10.85 19.61
N PRO A 209 11.56 -10.10 20.42
CA PRO A 209 12.80 -9.46 19.97
C PRO A 209 13.94 -10.47 19.74
N PHE A 210 14.87 -10.14 18.83
CA PHE A 210 16.18 -10.79 18.81
C PHE A 210 17.04 -10.35 20.01
N PRO A 211 18.12 -11.08 20.35
CA PRO A 211 18.98 -10.73 21.49
C PRO A 211 19.62 -9.34 21.40
N ASP A 212 19.89 -8.85 20.18
CA ASP A 212 20.46 -7.52 19.96
C ASP A 212 19.37 -6.47 19.72
N GLY A 213 19.24 -5.51 20.64
CA GLY A 213 18.28 -4.41 20.54
C GLY A 213 18.56 -3.44 19.39
N THR A 214 19.83 -3.29 18.98
CA THR A 214 20.18 -2.43 17.83
C THR A 214 19.72 -3.08 16.53
N LEU A 215 19.96 -4.39 16.40
CA LEU A 215 19.48 -5.17 15.27
C LEU A 215 17.95 -5.10 15.16
N ASN A 216 17.22 -5.25 16.26
CA ASN A 216 15.77 -5.12 16.27
C ASN A 216 15.28 -3.77 15.76
N PHE A 217 15.94 -2.68 16.21
CA PHE A 217 15.57 -1.33 15.78
C PHE A 217 15.87 -1.08 14.30
N VAL A 218 17.04 -1.52 13.81
CA VAL A 218 17.41 -1.39 12.39
C VAL A 218 16.46 -2.21 11.52
N LEU A 219 16.17 -3.46 11.87
CA LEU A 219 15.22 -4.30 11.15
C LEU A 219 13.82 -3.70 11.14
N ALA A 220 13.38 -3.12 12.26
CA ALA A 220 12.11 -2.40 12.31
C ALA A 220 12.09 -1.21 11.34
N VAL A 221 13.16 -0.41 11.28
CA VAL A 221 13.28 0.70 10.32
C VAL A 221 13.27 0.19 8.88
N GLU A 222 14.06 -0.84 8.57
CA GLU A 222 14.14 -1.44 7.23
C GLU A 222 12.80 -2.01 6.78
N PHE A 223 12.07 -2.68 7.67
CA PHE A 223 10.74 -3.22 7.35
C PHE A 223 9.74 -2.11 7.04
N ASN A 224 9.77 -1.02 7.80
CA ASN A 224 8.95 0.17 7.54
C ASN A 224 9.37 0.90 6.25
N LEU A 225 10.65 0.87 5.89
CA LEU A 225 11.14 1.43 4.63
C LEU A 225 10.64 0.62 3.42
N GLY A 226 10.81 -0.71 3.49
CA GLY A 226 10.46 -1.63 2.40
C GLY A 226 8.96 -1.67 2.13
N SER A 227 8.15 -1.60 3.18
CA SER A 227 6.70 -1.64 3.07
C SER A 227 6.07 -0.33 2.56
N ALA A 228 6.77 0.81 2.71
CA ALA A 228 6.33 2.10 2.16
C ALA A 228 6.81 2.35 0.71
N SER A 229 7.68 1.48 0.17
CA SER A 229 8.30 1.61 -1.15
C SER A 229 7.31 1.29 -2.28
N PRO A 230 7.49 1.78 -3.54
CA PRO A 230 6.54 1.58 -4.63
C PRO A 230 6.21 0.13 -4.99
N GLY A 231 7.09 -0.83 -4.66
CA GLY A 231 6.80 -2.26 -4.79
C GLY A 231 6.04 -2.85 -3.61
N GLY A 232 5.48 -2.01 -2.72
CA GLY A 232 4.62 -2.34 -1.59
C GLY A 232 3.17 -1.86 -1.73
N ARG A 233 2.81 -1.34 -2.92
CA ARG A 233 1.52 -0.72 -3.23
C ARG A 233 0.90 -1.35 -4.45
#